data_AF-A0A0F3MSJ5-F1
#
_entry.id   AF-A0A0F3MSJ5-F1
#
_cell.length_a   1.000
_cell.length_b   1.000
_cell.length_c   1.000
_cell.angle_alpha   90.00
_cell.angle_beta   90.00
_cell.angle_gamma   90.00
#
_symmetry.space_group_name_H-M   'P 1'
#
loop_
_entity.id
_entity.type
_entity.pdbx_description
1 polymer ?
#
loop_
_entity_poly.entity_id
_entity_poly.type
_entity_poly.pdbx_seq_one_letter_code
_entity_poly.pdbx_strand_id
1 'polypeptide(L)'
;MKRIFIVVILPIIFAYFIIEKTGILEYMKKSDLHDEDFMIYDDDSIYVYTKPNCPYCVNAKLLLKQKSVAFKEIDISSNQQLHEKLKQETFQNTVPYIFIYGQFIGGYLQLQDLDNTKKLDELLAQK
;
A
#
# COMPACT_ATOMS: atom_id res chain seq x y z
N MET A 1 -32.52 2.51 40.77
CA MET A 1 -31.77 2.96 39.57
C MET A 1 -30.36 2.35 39.43
N LYS A 2 -29.84 1.52 40.35
CA LYS A 2 -28.48 0.93 40.26
C LYS A 2 -28.39 -0.46 39.58
N ARG A 3 -29.52 -1.12 39.32
CA ARG A 3 -29.55 -2.49 38.75
C ARG A 3 -29.35 -2.55 37.23
N ILE A 4 -29.67 -1.47 36.50
CA ILE A 4 -29.49 -1.41 35.03
C ILE A 4 -28.01 -1.32 34.65
N PHE A 5 -27.19 -0.62 35.45
CA PHE A 5 -25.76 -0.46 35.18
C PHE A 5 -25.02 -1.80 35.15
N ILE A 6 -25.32 -2.74 36.07
CA ILE A 6 -24.60 -4.03 36.14
C ILE A 6 -24.96 -4.94 34.97
N VAL A 7 -26.24 -5.00 34.57
CA VAL A 7 -26.70 -5.98 33.56
C VAL A 7 -26.24 -5.62 32.14
N VAL A 8 -25.97 -4.35 31.86
CA VAL A 8 -25.53 -3.89 30.53
C VAL A 8 -24.03 -3.63 30.46
N ILE A 9 -23.44 -3.07 31.53
CA ILE A 9 -22.02 -2.69 31.50
C ILE A 9 -21.12 -3.89 31.75
N LEU A 10 -21.52 -4.82 32.63
CA LEU A 10 -20.72 -6.01 32.93
C LEU A 10 -20.49 -6.90 31.71
N PRO A 11 -21.49 -7.22 30.85
CA PRO A 11 -21.22 -7.99 29.62
C PRO A 11 -20.41 -7.22 28.59
N ILE A 12 -20.51 -5.88 28.52
CA ILE A 12 -19.68 -5.06 27.63
C ILE A 12 -18.22 -5.07 28.11
N ILE A 13 -17.98 -4.81 29.40
CA ILE A 13 -16.63 -4.87 29.99
C ILE A 13 -16.06 -6.28 29.88
N PHE A 14 -16.88 -7.32 30.08
CA PHE A 14 -16.46 -8.71 29.93
C PHE A 14 -16.14 -9.04 28.46
N ALA A 15 -16.93 -8.57 27.51
CA ALA A 15 -16.63 -8.71 26.08
C ALA A 15 -15.30 -8.01 25.72
N TYR A 16 -15.08 -6.78 26.21
CA TYR A 16 -13.80 -6.07 26.03
C TYR A 16 -12.63 -6.83 26.66
N PHE A 17 -12.79 -7.35 27.88
CA PHE A 17 -11.78 -8.13 28.58
C PHE A 17 -11.46 -9.45 27.87
N ILE A 18 -12.47 -10.11 27.29
CA ILE A 18 -12.30 -11.29 26.45
C ILE A 18 -11.52 -10.92 25.18
N ILE A 19 -11.90 -9.84 24.48
CA ILE A 19 -11.18 -9.36 23.29
C ILE A 19 -9.69 -9.08 23.60
N GLU A 20 -9.40 -8.50 24.77
CA GLU A 20 -8.04 -8.19 25.22
C GLU A 20 -7.23 -9.44 25.63
N LYS A 21 -7.89 -10.47 26.19
CA LYS A 21 -7.26 -11.73 26.65
C LYS A 21 -7.12 -12.80 25.58
N THR A 22 -7.95 -12.79 24.53
CA THR A 22 -7.93 -13.81 23.45
C THR A 22 -6.95 -13.48 22.34
N GLY A 23 -6.23 -12.35 22.41
CA GLY A 23 -5.24 -11.95 21.40
C GLY A 23 -5.86 -11.70 20.02
N ILE A 24 -7.16 -11.38 19.92
CA ILE A 24 -7.81 -11.12 18.63
C ILE A 24 -7.31 -9.80 18.02
N LEU A 25 -7.01 -8.80 18.86
CA LEU A 25 -6.36 -7.56 18.41
C LEU A 25 -4.92 -7.80 17.96
N GLU A 26 -4.23 -8.74 18.64
CA GLU A 26 -2.91 -9.23 18.23
C GLU A 26 -2.98 -10.04 16.92
N TYR A 27 -4.08 -10.75 16.67
CA TYR A 27 -4.33 -11.50 15.44
C TYR A 27 -4.58 -10.60 14.22
N MET A 28 -5.30 -9.49 14.41
CA MET A 28 -5.43 -8.47 13.36
C MET A 28 -4.13 -7.68 13.15
N LYS A 29 -3.24 -7.64 14.14
CA LYS A 29 -1.87 -7.12 14.00
C LYS A 29 -0.90 -8.18 13.45
N LYS A 30 -1.27 -9.46 13.49
CA LYS A 30 -0.46 -10.57 12.97
C LYS A 30 -0.56 -10.73 11.45
N SER A 31 -1.44 -9.98 10.77
CA SER A 31 -1.29 -9.73 9.34
C SER A 31 -0.02 -8.93 9.00
N ASP A 32 0.64 -8.35 10.01
CA ASP A 32 1.92 -7.65 9.87
C ASP A 32 3.14 -8.58 10.11
N LEU A 33 2.95 -9.91 10.19
CA LEU A 33 4.06 -10.87 10.08
C LEU A 33 4.23 -11.32 8.62
N HIS A 34 4.64 -10.39 7.77
CA HIS A 34 5.59 -10.72 6.72
C HIS A 34 6.97 -10.45 7.28
N ASP A 35 7.86 -11.43 7.12
CA ASP A 35 9.25 -11.40 7.56
C ASP A 35 9.87 -10.01 7.38
N GLU A 36 10.63 -9.53 8.37
CA GLU A 36 11.33 -8.22 8.38
C GLU A 36 12.33 -8.04 7.21
N ASP A 37 12.38 -8.96 6.25
CA ASP A 37 13.21 -8.87 5.07
C ASP A 37 12.34 -8.49 3.86
N PHE A 38 12.31 -7.18 3.57
CA PHE A 38 11.98 -6.58 2.27
C PHE A 38 10.54 -6.06 2.05
N MET A 39 10.17 -5.01 2.78
CA MET A 39 8.96 -4.21 2.52
C MET A 39 9.10 -3.43 1.18
N ILE A 40 8.18 -3.66 0.23
CA ILE A 40 8.23 -3.08 -1.14
C ILE A 40 7.43 -1.78 -1.23
N TYR A 41 6.57 -1.47 -0.28
CA TYR A 41 5.80 -0.24 -0.28
C TYR A 41 5.22 0.01 1.10
N ASP A 42 4.80 1.25 1.32
CA ASP A 42 4.01 1.67 2.47
C ASP A 42 2.62 2.07 1.99
N ASP A 43 1.60 1.83 2.81
CA ASP A 43 0.20 2.18 2.53
C ASP A 43 -0.05 3.70 2.58
N ASP A 44 0.95 4.49 2.99
CA ASP A 44 0.88 5.95 3.12
C ASP A 44 1.60 6.71 2.00
N SER A 45 2.27 6.01 1.07
CA SER A 45 3.15 6.64 0.08
C SER A 45 2.93 6.12 -1.33
N ILE A 46 3.35 6.92 -2.31
CA ILE A 46 3.41 6.55 -3.71
C ILE A 46 4.83 6.11 -4.03
N TYR A 47 4.99 4.94 -4.65
CA TYR A 47 6.27 4.36 -5.04
C TYR A 47 6.34 4.14 -6.54
N VAL A 48 7.48 4.51 -7.14
CA VAL A 48 7.79 4.29 -8.56
C VAL A 48 9.14 3.59 -8.66
N TYR A 49 9.11 2.30 -8.99
CA TYR A 49 10.31 1.50 -9.20
C TYR A 49 10.79 1.64 -10.65
N THR A 50 12.04 2.05 -10.84
CA THR A 50 12.59 2.42 -12.15
C THR A 50 13.89 1.72 -12.48
N LYS A 51 14.30 1.83 -13.74
CA LYS A 51 15.66 1.52 -14.20
C LYS A 51 16.15 2.65 -15.11
N PRO A 52 17.48 2.82 -15.27
CA PRO A 52 18.05 3.76 -16.23
C PRO A 52 17.55 3.51 -17.67
N ASN A 53 17.57 4.55 -18.50
CA ASN A 53 17.20 4.49 -19.92
C ASN A 53 15.78 3.97 -20.19
N CYS A 54 14.83 4.23 -19.28
CA CYS A 54 13.44 3.81 -19.38
C CYS A 54 12.52 5.02 -19.67
N PRO A 55 12.06 5.23 -20.92
CA PRO A 55 11.17 6.36 -21.25
C PRO A 55 9.81 6.28 -20.53
N TYR A 56 9.26 5.08 -20.34
CA TYR A 56 8.02 4.88 -19.59
C TYR A 56 8.13 5.29 -18.13
N CYS A 57 9.30 5.08 -17.52
CA CYS A 57 9.58 5.50 -16.15
C CYS A 57 9.62 7.03 -16.05
N VAL A 58 10.21 7.71 -17.05
CA VAL A 58 10.20 9.17 -17.14
C VAL A 58 8.76 9.69 -17.25
N ASN A 59 7.96 9.12 -18.14
CA ASN A 59 6.58 9.55 -18.35
C ASN A 59 5.69 9.34 -17.11
N ALA A 60 5.84 8.21 -16.41
CA ALA A 60 5.11 7.96 -15.16
C ALA A 60 5.42 9.03 -14.11
N LYS A 61 6.70 9.36 -13.92
CA LYS A 61 7.12 10.41 -12.99
C LYS A 61 6.64 11.80 -13.42
N LEU A 62 6.64 12.10 -14.72
CA LEU A 62 6.11 13.38 -15.22
C LEU A 62 4.61 13.50 -14.96
N LEU A 63 3.84 12.45 -15.18
CA LEU A 63 2.40 12.42 -14.91
C LEU A 63 2.13 12.67 -13.41
N LEU A 64 2.81 11.94 -12.52
CA LEU A 64 2.67 12.17 -11.07
C LEU A 64 3.10 13.58 -10.64
N LYS A 65 4.16 14.14 -11.25
CA LYS A 65 4.55 15.53 -11.03
C LYS A 65 3.49 16.53 -11.51
N GLN A 66 2.84 16.27 -12.64
CA GLN A 66 1.74 17.11 -13.14
C GLN A 66 0.53 17.08 -12.19
N LYS A 67 0.30 15.93 -11.54
CA LYS A 67 -0.69 15.80 -10.46
C LYS A 67 -0.28 16.47 -9.16
N SER A 68 0.93 17.02 -9.08
CA SER A 68 1.46 17.70 -7.89
C SER A 68 1.47 16.82 -6.64
N VAL A 69 1.67 15.50 -6.82
CA VAL A 69 1.77 14.54 -5.71
C VAL A 69 3.22 14.16 -5.44
N ALA A 70 3.54 13.93 -4.18
CA ALA A 70 4.84 13.42 -3.77
C ALA A 70 4.92 11.90 -4.02
N PHE A 71 6.07 11.43 -4.49
CA PHE A 71 6.34 10.00 -4.65
C PHE A 71 7.80 9.69 -4.38
N LYS A 72 8.07 8.44 -4.02
CA LYS A 72 9.40 7.87 -3.83
C LYS A 72 9.81 7.15 -5.12
N GLU A 73 10.90 7.57 -5.72
CA GLU A 73 11.54 6.83 -6.82
C GLU A 73 12.59 5.88 -6.26
N ILE A 74 12.57 4.63 -6.70
CA ILE A 74 13.55 3.62 -6.32
C ILE A 74 14.13 2.99 -7.59
N ASP A 75 15.42 3.22 -7.83
CA ASP A 75 16.15 2.55 -8.91
C ASP A 75 16.50 1.12 -8.48
N ILE A 76 16.02 0.14 -9.27
CA ILE A 76 16.23 -1.29 -9.00
C ILE A 76 17.27 -1.92 -9.93
N SER A 77 18.04 -1.11 -10.68
CA SER A 77 19.01 -1.60 -11.67
C SER A 77 20.10 -2.47 -11.07
N SER A 78 20.58 -2.15 -9.87
CA SER A 78 21.59 -2.94 -9.15
C SER A 78 21.01 -3.91 -8.12
N ASN A 79 19.68 -3.95 -7.94
CA ASN A 79 19.04 -4.78 -6.92
C ASN A 79 18.19 -5.88 -7.56
N GLN A 80 18.85 -6.98 -7.94
CA GLN A 80 18.20 -8.13 -8.57
C GLN A 80 17.16 -8.78 -7.64
N GLN A 81 17.45 -8.89 -6.34
CA GLN A 81 16.56 -9.48 -5.36
C GLN A 81 15.24 -8.71 -5.25
N LEU A 82 15.31 -7.37 -5.15
CA LEU A 82 14.12 -6.51 -5.18
C LEU A 82 13.34 -6.68 -6.48
N HIS A 83 14.03 -6.74 -7.62
CA HIS A 83 13.37 -6.91 -8.90
C HIS A 83 12.65 -8.27 -9.02
N GLU A 84 13.25 -9.36 -8.53
CA GLU A 84 12.63 -10.68 -8.49
C GLU A 84 11.42 -10.71 -7.55
N LYS A 85 11.53 -10.08 -6.38
CA LYS A 85 10.42 -9.96 -5.44
C LYS A 85 9.26 -9.16 -6.04
N LEU A 86 9.53 -8.00 -6.65
CA LEU A 86 8.54 -7.20 -7.38
C LEU A 86 7.83 -8.04 -8.46
N LYS A 87 8.58 -8.83 -9.22
CA LYS A 87 8.01 -9.73 -10.23
C LYS A 87 7.09 -10.79 -9.62
N GLN A 88 7.48 -11.38 -8.51
CA GLN A 88 6.68 -12.42 -7.85
C GLN A 88 5.37 -11.86 -7.29
N GLU A 89 5.42 -10.68 -6.65
CA GLU A 89 4.24 -10.06 -6.05
C GLU A 89 3.27 -9.50 -7.10
N THR A 90 3.80 -8.91 -8.17
CA THR A 90 2.99 -8.16 -9.14
C THR A 90 2.67 -8.94 -10.41
N PHE A 91 3.38 -10.05 -10.64
CA PHE A 91 3.39 -10.80 -11.90
C PHE A 91 3.79 -9.96 -13.14
N GLN A 92 4.26 -8.73 -12.95
CA GLN A 92 4.77 -7.84 -14.00
C GLN A 92 6.28 -8.04 -14.14
N ASN A 93 6.80 -7.97 -15.37
CA ASN A 93 8.23 -8.23 -15.66
C ASN A 93 9.05 -6.99 -16.00
N THR A 94 8.38 -5.84 -16.19
CA THR A 94 8.96 -4.62 -16.71
C THR A 94 8.78 -3.46 -15.74
N VAL A 95 9.71 -2.51 -15.77
CA VAL A 95 9.54 -1.21 -15.12
C VAL A 95 8.73 -0.26 -16.03
N PRO A 96 8.05 0.75 -15.46
CA PRO A 96 7.95 1.03 -14.02
C PRO A 96 7.00 0.08 -13.28
N TYR A 97 7.27 -0.20 -12.00
CA TYR A 97 6.25 -0.74 -11.08
C TYR A 97 5.75 0.42 -10.23
N ILE A 98 4.44 0.66 -10.25
CA ILE A 98 3.84 1.82 -9.59
C ILE A 98 2.90 1.32 -8.50
N PHE A 99 3.11 1.79 -7.28
CA PHE A 99 2.23 1.58 -6.15
C PHE A 99 1.72 2.92 -5.65
N ILE A 100 0.43 3.01 -5.35
CA ILE A 100 -0.19 4.18 -4.74
C ILE A 100 -0.88 3.68 -3.46
N TYR A 101 -0.43 4.16 -2.30
CA TYR A 101 -1.02 3.84 -1.00
C TYR A 101 -1.21 2.32 -0.79
N GLY A 102 -0.15 1.56 -1.04
CA GLY A 102 -0.15 0.10 -0.94
C GLY A 102 -0.77 -0.65 -2.12
N GLN A 103 -1.59 0.02 -2.94
CA GLN A 103 -2.20 -0.62 -4.10
C GLN A 103 -1.23 -0.66 -5.29
N PHE A 104 -1.01 -1.86 -5.85
CA PHE A 104 -0.30 -2.01 -7.12
C PHE A 104 -1.16 -1.52 -8.30
N ILE A 105 -0.59 -0.61 -9.09
CA ILE A 105 -1.26 0.02 -10.24
C ILE A 105 -0.84 -0.61 -11.56
N GLY A 106 0.39 -1.11 -11.65
CA GLY A 106 0.98 -1.59 -12.90
C GLY A 106 2.14 -0.71 -13.37
N GLY A 107 2.24 -0.54 -14.69
CA GLY A 107 3.21 0.34 -15.33
C GLY A 107 2.61 1.67 -15.78
N TYR A 108 3.34 2.36 -16.64
CA TYR A 108 2.94 3.70 -17.11
C TYR A 108 1.58 3.69 -17.83
N LEU A 109 1.30 2.67 -18.64
CA LEU A 109 0.05 2.62 -19.42
C LEU A 109 -1.17 2.49 -18.51
N GLN A 110 -1.09 1.69 -17.45
CA GLN A 110 -2.16 1.57 -16.47
C GLN A 110 -2.35 2.86 -15.69
N LEU A 111 -1.25 3.51 -15.28
CA LEU A 111 -1.31 4.83 -14.63
C LEU A 111 -1.96 5.87 -15.56
N GLN A 112 -1.59 5.89 -16.84
CA GLN A 112 -2.14 6.79 -17.84
C GLN A 112 -3.62 6.51 -18.11
N ASP A 113 -4.04 5.25 -18.14
CA ASP A 113 -5.45 4.88 -18.30
C ASP A 113 -6.31 5.36 -17.12
N LEU A 114 -5.81 5.23 -15.88
CA LEU A 114 -6.46 5.80 -14.70
C LEU A 114 -6.58 7.32 -14.77
N ASP A 115 -5.56 8.00 -15.29
CA ASP A 115 -5.60 9.44 -15.51
C ASP A 115 -6.63 9.84 -16.57
N ASN A 116 -6.62 9.18 -17.72
CA ASN A 116 -7.57 9.41 -18.81
C ASN A 116 -9.02 9.20 -18.37
N THR A 117 -9.25 8.26 -17.45
CA THR A 117 -10.57 7.96 -16.89
C THR A 117 -10.92 8.77 -15.65
N LYS A 118 -10.06 9.71 -15.22
CA LYS A 118 -10.16 10.53 -13.99
C LYS A 118 -10.17 9.75 -12.67
N LYS A 119 -10.05 8.42 -12.72
CA LYS A 119 -9.96 7.56 -11.53
C LYS A 119 -8.68 7.77 -10.74
N LEU A 120 -7.62 8.24 -11.41
CA LEU A 120 -6.37 8.56 -10.72
C LEU A 120 -6.57 9.67 -9.69
N ASP A 121 -7.36 10.71 -10.01
CA ASP A 121 -7.60 11.81 -9.08
C ASP A 121 -8.40 11.33 -7.85
N GLU A 122 -9.39 10.46 -8.07
CA GLU A 122 -10.16 9.81 -7.00
C GLU A 122 -9.27 8.96 -6.09
N LEU A 123 -8.32 8.22 -6.67
CA LEU A 123 -7.37 7.38 -5.94
C LEU A 123 -6.40 8.24 -5.11
N LEU A 124 -5.88 9.32 -5.69
CA LEU A 124 -4.91 10.19 -5.03
C LEU A 124 -5.54 10.99 -3.88
N ALA A 125 -6.83 11.30 -3.96
CA ALA A 125 -7.58 12.05 -2.94
C ALA A 125 -7.95 11.24 -1.68
N GLN A 126 -7.64 9.93 -1.64
CA GLN A 126 -7.93 9.08 -0.48
C GLN A 126 -7.09 9.43 0.75
N LYS A 127 -6.02 10.22 0.59
CA LYS A 127 -5.18 10.78 1.64
C LYS A 127 -4.78 12.21 1.30
#